data_AF-A0A0J9TD42-F1
#
_entry.id   AF-A0A0J9TD42-F1
#
_cell.length_a   1.000
_cell.length_b   1.000
_cell.length_c   1.000
_cell.angle_alpha   90.00
_cell.angle_beta   90.00
_cell.angle_gamma   90.00
#
_symmetry.space_group_name_H-M   'P 1'
#
loop_
_entity.id
_entity.type
_entity.pdbx_description
1 polymer ?
#
loop_
_entity_poly.entity_id
_entity_poly.type
_entity_poly.pdbx_seq_one_letter_code
_entity_poly.pdbx_strand_id
1 'polypeptide(L)'
;MVFIPVEEIFKYFPSFSKDRVKFLRRYSFLSLMLGAAAVVKSHKPDFSVRNYTPSYFYKYHLGKLKDKGVIDEEKYSKLLNAQ
;
A
#
# COMPACT_ATOMS: atom_id res chain seq x y z
N MET A 1 0.22 9.24 -33.96
CA MET A 1 1.38 9.59 -33.11
C MET A 1 1.66 11.06 -33.30
N VAL A 2 1.67 11.86 -32.23
CA VAL A 2 2.02 13.29 -32.33
C VAL A 2 3.54 13.39 -32.34
N PHE A 3 4.09 13.87 -33.45
CA PHE A 3 5.53 14.09 -33.61
C PHE A 3 5.83 15.52 -33.15
N ILE A 4 6.26 15.67 -31.90
CA ILE A 4 6.71 16.96 -31.38
C ILE A 4 8.20 17.10 -31.73
N PRO A 5 8.63 18.15 -32.44
CA PRO A 5 10.03 18.37 -32.75
C PRO A 5 10.83 18.48 -31.45
N VAL A 6 11.88 17.66 -31.37
CA VAL A 6 12.77 17.59 -30.20
C VAL A 6 13.45 18.96 -29.95
N GLU A 7 13.66 19.73 -31.01
CA GLU A 7 14.18 21.10 -30.98
C GLU A 7 13.27 22.09 -30.23
N GLU A 8 11.95 22.00 -30.44
CA GLU A 8 10.97 22.83 -29.72
C GLU A 8 11.02 22.54 -28.21
N ILE A 9 11.11 21.25 -27.85
CA ILE A 9 11.15 20.80 -26.45
C ILE A 9 12.42 21.33 -25.77
N PHE A 10 13.58 21.22 -26.41
CA PHE A 10 14.83 21.72 -25.84
C PHE A 10 14.92 23.25 -25.83
N LYS A 11 14.16 23.96 -26.69
CA LYS A 11 14.05 25.42 -26.65
C LYS A 11 13.28 25.90 -25.42
N TYR A 12 12.16 25.25 -25.09
CA TYR A 12 11.36 25.61 -23.91
C TYR A 12 11.90 25.00 -22.60
N PHE A 13 12.56 23.84 -22.69
CA PHE A 13 13.14 23.12 -21.56
C PHE A 13 14.62 22.80 -21.81
N PRO A 14 15.50 23.83 -21.79
CA PRO A 14 16.92 23.66 -22.13
C PRO A 14 17.66 22.75 -21.15
N SER A 15 17.17 22.63 -19.92
CA SER A 15 17.74 21.77 -18.88
C SER A 15 17.08 20.39 -18.77
N PHE A 16 16.16 20.03 -19.67
CA PHE A 16 15.32 18.82 -19.54
C PHE A 16 16.13 17.55 -19.26
N SER A 17 17.23 17.34 -19.99
CA SER A 17 18.13 16.19 -19.78
C SER A 17 18.79 16.20 -18.40
N LYS A 18 19.24 17.37 -17.94
CA LYS A 18 19.87 17.54 -16.62
C LYS A 18 18.86 17.31 -15.49
N ASP A 19 17.63 17.80 -15.67
CA ASP A 19 16.55 17.65 -14.69
C ASP A 19 16.08 16.20 -14.60
N ARG A 20 16.01 15.49 -15.73
CA ARG A 20 15.72 14.04 -15.76
C ARG A 20 16.75 13.24 -14.97
N VAL A 21 18.05 13.51 -15.17
CA VAL A 21 19.13 12.81 -14.44
C VAL A 21 19.08 13.15 -12.95
N LYS A 22 18.83 14.42 -12.61
CA LYS A 22 18.71 14.88 -11.22
C LYS A 22 17.51 14.24 -10.52
N PHE A 23 16.38 14.14 -11.21
CA PHE A 23 15.19 13.44 -10.73
C PHE A 23 15.50 11.95 -10.51
N LEU A 24 16.07 11.28 -11.50
CA LEU A 24 16.37 9.85 -11.41
C LEU A 24 17.31 9.56 -10.24
N ARG A 25 18.37 10.37 -10.06
CA ARG A 25 19.30 10.22 -8.93
C ARG A 25 18.61 10.41 -7.57
N ARG A 26 17.75 11.44 -7.44
CA ARG A 26 16.98 11.69 -6.22
C ARG A 26 15.99 10.56 -5.93
N TYR A 27 15.29 10.09 -6.96
CA TYR A 27 14.37 8.97 -6.86
C TYR A 27 15.09 7.70 -6.42
N SER A 28 16.21 7.35 -7.07
CA SER A 28 17.02 6.19 -6.67
C SER A 28 17.50 6.28 -5.22
N PHE A 29 17.96 7.45 -4.78
CA PHE A 29 18.37 7.64 -3.40
C PHE A 29 17.21 7.47 -2.42
N LEU A 30 16.04 8.03 -2.73
CA LEU A 30 14.83 7.86 -1.93
C LEU A 30 14.41 6.38 -1.85
N SER A 31 14.42 5.67 -2.97
CA SER A 31 14.10 4.23 -3.02
C SER A 31 15.06 3.41 -2.16
N LEU A 32 16.37 3.71 -2.19
CA LEU A 32 17.35 3.04 -1.33
C LEU A 32 17.10 3.33 0.16
N MET A 33 16.81 4.58 0.53
CA MET A 33 16.50 4.95 1.91
C MET A 33 15.22 4.28 2.41
N LEU A 34 14.18 4.21 1.58
CA LEU A 34 12.94 3.50 1.90
C LEU A 34 13.18 2.00 2.05
N GLY A 35 14.00 1.40 1.20
CA GLY A 35 14.41 0.00 1.32
C GLY A 35 15.13 -0.27 2.65
N ALA A 36 16.11 0.57 2.99
CA ALA A 36 16.83 0.45 4.27
C ALA A 36 15.90 0.62 5.47
N ALA A 37 15.00 1.61 5.44
CA ALA A 37 14.00 1.82 6.49
C ALA A 37 13.07 0.61 6.66
N ALA A 38 12.63 0.01 5.55
CA ALA A 38 11.82 -1.21 5.58
C ALA A 38 12.58 -2.38 6.21
N VAL A 39 13.85 -2.59 5.86
CA VAL A 39 14.70 -3.64 6.45
C VAL A 39 14.88 -3.45 7.95
N VAL A 40 15.15 -2.21 8.40
CA VAL A 40 15.30 -1.88 9.82
C VAL A 40 14.00 -2.10 10.58
N LYS A 41 12.86 -1.71 10.00
CA LYS A 41 11.54 -1.94 10.59
C LYS A 41 11.24 -3.43 10.72
N SER A 42 11.57 -4.23 9.71
CA SER A 42 11.36 -5.68 9.73
C SER A 42 12.23 -6.41 10.75
N HIS A 43 13.40 -5.87 11.12
CA HIS A 43 14.25 -6.43 12.17
C HIS A 43 13.70 -6.25 13.59
N LYS A 44 12.64 -5.46 13.77
CA LYS A 44 11.95 -5.30 15.05
C LYS A 44 10.53 -5.88 14.95
N PRO A 45 10.39 -7.22 14.90
CA PRO A 45 9.07 -7.83 14.93
C PRO A 45 8.36 -7.49 16.23
N ASP A 46 7.10 -7.05 16.09
CA ASP A 46 6.21 -6.81 17.22
C ASP A 46 5.50 -8.13 17.55
N PHE A 47 5.85 -8.70 18.70
CA PHE A 47 5.26 -9.93 19.24
C PHE A 47 4.09 -9.66 20.19
N SER A 48 3.62 -8.42 20.29
CA SER A 48 2.41 -8.13 21.06
C SER A 48 1.23 -8.93 20.51
N VAL A 49 0.36 -9.39 21.43
CA VAL A 49 -0.89 -10.04 21.06
C VAL A 49 -1.73 -9.02 20.31
N ARG A 50 -1.81 -9.16 18.98
CA ARG A 50 -2.63 -8.27 18.15
C ARG A 50 -4.09 -8.60 18.38
N ASN A 51 -4.79 -7.69 19.04
CA ASN A 51 -6.25 -7.66 19.03
C ASN A 51 -6.71 -7.33 17.60
N TYR A 52 -7.07 -8.35 16.84
CA TYR A 52 -7.53 -8.18 15.47
C TYR A 52 -8.95 -7.64 15.49
N THR A 53 -9.13 -6.39 15.06
CA THR A 53 -10.47 -5.88 14.79
C THR A 53 -10.93 -6.43 13.44
N PRO A 54 -12.06 -7.15 13.39
CA PRO A 54 -12.51 -7.73 12.13
C PRO A 54 -12.78 -6.66 11.09
N SER A 55 -12.22 -6.85 9.89
CA SER A 55 -12.38 -5.93 8.77
C SER A 55 -13.85 -5.83 8.32
N TYR A 56 -14.19 -4.75 7.61
CA TYR A 56 -15.53 -4.56 7.05
C TYR A 56 -15.98 -5.73 6.17
N PHE A 57 -15.10 -6.23 5.31
CA PHE A 57 -15.40 -7.37 4.43
C PHE A 57 -15.67 -8.66 5.21
N TYR A 58 -14.93 -8.88 6.30
CA TYR A 58 -15.14 -10.05 7.16
C TYR A 58 -16.48 -9.96 7.89
N LYS A 59 -16.84 -8.80 8.43
CA LYS A 59 -18.17 -8.57 9.04
C LYS A 59 -19.31 -8.79 8.03
N TYR A 60 -19.16 -8.27 6.81
CA TYR A 60 -20.13 -8.48 5.74
C TYR A 60 -20.27 -9.96 5.37
N HIS A 61 -19.15 -10.68 5.27
CA HIS A 61 -19.15 -12.12 5.00
C HIS A 61 -19.87 -12.91 6.10
N LEU A 62 -19.60 -12.60 7.38
CA LEU A 62 -20.29 -13.22 8.51
C LEU A 62 -21.80 -12.92 8.50
N GLY A 63 -22.20 -11.68 8.17
CA GLY A 63 -23.61 -11.33 7.97
C GLY A 63 -24.27 -12.20 6.91
N LYS A 64 -23.61 -12.37 5.75
CA LYS A 64 -24.08 -13.26 4.69
C LYS A 64 -24.22 -14.72 5.12
N LEU A 65 -23.33 -15.22 5.97
CA LEU A 65 -23.40 -16.59 6.48
C LEU A 65 -24.55 -16.77 7.48
N LYS A 66 -24.78 -15.75 8.31
CA LYS A 66 -25.92 -15.69 9.25
C LYS A 66 -27.24 -15.65 8.49
N ASP A 67 -27.36 -14.80 7.48
CA ASP A 67 -28.56 -14.68 6.65
C ASP A 67 -28.90 -15.99 5.91
N LYS A 68 -27.87 -16.79 5.59
CA LYS A 68 -28.01 -18.12 4.98
C LYS A 68 -28.30 -19.24 5.98
N GLY A 69 -28.34 -18.96 7.28
CA GLY A 69 -28.53 -19.96 8.34
C GLY A 69 -27.37 -20.94 8.50
N VAL A 70 -26.18 -20.63 7.96
CA VAL A 70 -25.00 -21.50 8.04
C VAL A 70 -24.31 -21.37 9.42
N ILE A 71 -24.45 -20.21 10.05
CA ILE A 71 -23.94 -19.93 11.39
C ILE A 71 -25.06 -19.42 12.29
N ASP A 72 -25.01 -19.85 13.56
CA ASP A 72 -25.93 -19.40 14.60
C ASP A 72 -25.49 -18.05 15.19
N GLU A 73 -26.41 -17.35 15.88
CA GLU A 73 -26.19 -16.03 16.48
C GLU A 73 -25.03 -16.04 17.49
N GLU A 74 -24.95 -17.11 18.28
CA GLU A 74 -23.88 -17.30 19.26
C GLU A 74 -22.51 -17.43 18.57
N LYS A 75 -22.47 -18.14 17.45
CA LYS A 75 -21.24 -18.30 16.65
C LYS A 75 -20.85 -17.01 15.94
N TYR A 76 -21.83 -16.25 15.45
CA TYR A 76 -21.63 -14.93 14.85
C TYR A 76 -21.03 -13.94 15.85
N SER A 77 -21.61 -13.82 17.05
CA SER A 77 -21.13 -12.90 18.09
C SER A 77 -19.74 -13.28 18.59
N LYS A 78 -19.46 -14.58 18.75
CA LYS A 78 -18.13 -15.08 19.10
C LYS A 78 -17.09 -14.75 18.03
N LEU A 79 -17.39 -14.88 16.74
CA LEU A 79 -16.45 -14.57 15.66
C LEU A 79 -16.24 -13.07 15.45
N LEU A 80 -17.20 -12.24 15.85
CA LEU A 80 -17.13 -10.79 15.74
C LEU A 80 -16.37 -10.17 16.92
N ASN A 81 -16.47 -10.80 18.10
CA ASN A 81 -15.84 -10.38 19.34
C ASN A 81 -14.72 -11.32 19.80
N ALA A 82 -14.23 -12.20 18.93
CA ALA A 82 -13.08 -13.07 19.23
C ALA A 82 -11.84 -12.19 19.41
N GLN A 83 -11.65 -11.78 20.66
CA GLN A 83 -10.52 -11.06 21.21
C GLN A 83 -9.97 -11.88 22.36
#